data_AF-A0A2D7XSA4-F1
#
_entry.id   AF-A0A2D7XSA4-F1
#
_cell.length_a   1.000
_cell.length_b   1.000
_cell.length_c   1.000
_cell.angle_alpha   90.00
_cell.angle_beta   90.00
_cell.angle_gamma   90.00
#
_symmetry.space_group_name_H-M   'P 1'
#
loop_
_entity.id
_entity.type
_entity.pdbx_description
1 polymer ?
#
loop_
_entity_poly.entity_id
_entity_poly.type
_entity_poly.pdbx_seq_one_letter_code
_entity_poly.pdbx_strand_id
1 'polypeptide(L)'
;MTSAVPLKAKQYRPLVDFLTETIDQSFDRELKFTQAIKSNHVSDHGQLDQIRMRRDAAYKALERVLEFILNDIRNRTPATSDSVSSSTDPFLSEEIIDRVFDGDDLLKDLRAKYEASLVEFGA
;
A
#
# COMPACT_ATOMS: atom_id res chain seq x y z
N MET A 1 32.22 10.20 13.43
CA MET A 1 31.40 8.98 13.27
C MET A 1 30.12 9.38 12.57
N THR A 2 29.98 9.03 11.30
CA THR A 2 28.82 9.31 10.44
C THR A 2 27.68 8.38 10.83
N SER A 3 26.76 8.86 11.67
CA SER A 3 25.55 8.12 11.99
C SER A 3 24.62 8.18 10.77
N ALA A 4 24.50 7.08 10.04
CA ALA A 4 23.56 6.97 8.94
C ALA A 4 22.14 7.03 9.50
N VAL A 5 21.37 8.04 9.11
CA VAL A 5 19.93 8.11 9.43
C VAL A 5 19.27 6.86 8.85
N PRO A 6 18.68 5.97 9.67
CA PRO A 6 18.08 4.74 9.16
C PRO A 6 16.98 5.12 8.15
N LEU A 7 16.89 4.36 7.06
CA LEU A 7 15.81 4.52 6.11
C LEU A 7 14.48 4.29 6.82
N LYS A 8 13.52 5.22 6.64
CA LYS A 8 12.11 4.94 6.87
C LYS A 8 11.59 3.78 6.00
N ALA A 9 12.38 3.27 5.05
CA ALA A 9 12.10 2.09 4.24
C ALA A 9 11.53 0.89 5.02
N LYS A 10 11.95 0.69 6.27
CA LYS A 10 11.36 -0.36 7.13
C LYS A 10 9.90 -0.08 7.50
N GLN A 11 9.52 1.18 7.68
CA GLN A 11 8.16 1.62 8.00
C GLN A 11 7.22 1.49 6.80
N TYR A 12 7.72 1.68 5.56
CA TYR A 12 6.91 1.51 4.35
C TYR A 12 6.62 0.05 4.00
N ARG A 13 7.42 -0.89 4.52
CA ARG A 13 7.35 -2.30 4.14
C ARG A 13 5.96 -2.93 4.38
N PRO A 14 5.31 -2.78 5.56
CA PRO A 14 3.97 -3.35 5.77
C PRO A 14 2.93 -2.82 4.77
N LEU A 15 3.03 -1.54 4.40
CA LEU A 15 2.12 -0.93 3.45
C LEU A 15 2.37 -1.42 2.01
N VAL A 16 3.63 -1.56 1.62
CA VAL A 16 4.00 -2.14 0.32
C VAL A 16 3.54 -3.59 0.25
N ASP A 17 3.85 -4.41 1.26
CA ASP A 17 3.51 -5.83 1.31
C ASP A 17 1.98 -6.01 1.19
N PHE A 18 1.19 -5.22 1.95
CA PHE A 18 -0.28 -5.22 1.87
C PHE A 18 -0.81 -4.88 0.46
N LEU A 19 -0.26 -3.83 -0.17
CA LEU A 19 -0.71 -3.40 -1.49
C LEU A 19 -0.35 -4.42 -2.57
N THR A 20 0.87 -4.97 -2.53
CA THR A 20 1.29 -6.03 -3.46
C THR A 20 0.47 -7.30 -3.28
N GLU A 21 0.20 -7.71 -2.03
CA GLU A 21 -0.65 -8.87 -1.77
C GLU A 21 -2.08 -8.64 -2.28
N THR A 22 -2.64 -7.45 -2.08
CA THR A 22 -3.96 -7.10 -2.61
C THR A 22 -4.01 -7.21 -4.13
N ILE A 23 -2.95 -6.77 -4.82
CA ILE A 23 -2.82 -6.88 -6.27
C ILE A 23 -2.74 -8.36 -6.69
N ASP A 24 -1.87 -9.15 -6.07
CA ASP A 24 -1.69 -10.57 -6.41
C ASP A 24 -2.97 -11.37 -6.18
N GLN A 25 -3.62 -11.17 -5.03
CA GLN A 25 -4.90 -11.81 -4.72
C GLN A 25 -6.00 -11.41 -5.72
N SER A 26 -5.96 -10.19 -6.27
CA SER A 26 -6.94 -9.76 -7.27
C SER A 26 -6.79 -10.52 -8.59
N PHE A 27 -5.57 -10.80 -9.04
CA PHE A 27 -5.32 -11.63 -10.22
C PHE A 27 -5.77 -13.07 -10.00
N ASP A 28 -5.46 -13.66 -8.85
CA ASP A 28 -5.88 -15.01 -8.50
C ASP A 28 -7.42 -15.14 -8.47
N ARG A 29 -8.10 -14.14 -7.89
CA ARG A 29 -9.56 -14.09 -7.86
C ARG A 29 -10.15 -13.91 -9.25
N GLU A 30 -9.61 -13.00 -10.05
CA GLU A 30 -10.05 -12.79 -11.43
C GLU A 30 -9.91 -14.07 -12.27
N LEU A 31 -8.78 -14.78 -12.15
CA LEU A 31 -8.54 -16.03 -12.86
C LEU A 31 -9.55 -17.11 -12.45
N LYS A 32 -9.72 -17.35 -11.15
CA LYS A 32 -10.66 -18.34 -10.62
C LYS A 32 -12.10 -18.02 -11.02
N PHE A 33 -12.48 -16.74 -10.95
CA PHE A 33 -13.83 -16.31 -11.29
C PHE A 33 -14.11 -16.43 -12.79
N THR A 34 -13.15 -16.03 -13.64
CA THR A 34 -13.23 -16.20 -15.09
C THR A 34 -13.36 -17.68 -15.48
N GLN A 35 -12.66 -18.57 -14.79
CA GLN A 35 -12.82 -20.02 -14.99
C GLN A 35 -14.22 -20.50 -14.58
N ALA A 36 -14.73 -20.05 -13.43
CA ALA A 36 -16.07 -20.40 -12.96
C ALA A 36 -17.18 -19.92 -13.91
N ILE A 37 -17.04 -18.72 -14.49
CA ILE A 37 -17.97 -18.20 -15.52
C ILE A 37 -17.91 -19.09 -16.77
N LYS A 38 -16.71 -19.42 -17.26
CA LYS A 38 -16.53 -20.30 -18.44
C LYS A 38 -17.13 -21.68 -18.24
N SER A 39 -17.08 -22.20 -17.01
CA SER A 39 -17.70 -23.47 -16.63
C SER A 39 -19.20 -23.38 -16.34
N ASN A 40 -19.85 -22.23 -16.57
CA ASN A 40 -21.25 -21.94 -16.26
C ASN A 40 -21.63 -22.17 -14.79
N HIS A 41 -20.65 -22.10 -13.87
CA HIS A 41 -20.91 -22.23 -12.43
C HIS A 41 -21.44 -20.94 -11.81
N VAL A 42 -21.06 -19.78 -12.35
CA VAL A 42 -21.42 -18.46 -11.83
C VAL A 42 -21.68 -17.50 -12.99
N SER A 43 -22.59 -16.55 -12.80
CA SER A 43 -22.82 -15.43 -13.73
C SER A 43 -22.01 -14.21 -13.30
N ASP A 44 -21.43 -13.49 -14.26
CA ASP A 44 -20.74 -12.24 -13.96
C ASP A 44 -21.75 -11.11 -13.74
N HIS A 45 -21.93 -10.70 -12.48
CA HIS A 45 -22.77 -9.58 -12.09
C HIS A 45 -21.94 -8.30 -11.89
N GLY A 46 -20.94 -8.07 -12.73
CA GLY A 46 -19.97 -6.97 -12.60
C GLY A 46 -18.91 -7.22 -11.53
N GLN A 47 -18.75 -8.48 -11.09
CA GLN A 47 -17.76 -8.83 -10.07
C GLN A 47 -16.34 -8.76 -10.65
N LEU A 48 -16.16 -9.11 -11.93
CA LEU A 48 -14.87 -8.94 -12.61
C LEU A 48 -14.44 -7.48 -12.62
N ASP A 49 -15.35 -6.57 -12.95
CA ASP A 49 -15.05 -5.14 -12.99
C ASP A 49 -14.74 -4.60 -11.60
N GLN A 50 -15.45 -5.04 -10.56
CA GLN A 50 -15.12 -4.69 -9.17
C GLN A 50 -13.72 -5.16 -8.76
N ILE A 51 -13.33 -6.38 -9.13
CA ILE A 51 -11.98 -6.91 -8.87
C ILE A 51 -10.92 -6.03 -9.54
N ARG A 52 -11.15 -5.66 -10.81
CA ARG A 52 -10.24 -4.81 -11.59
C ARG A 52 -10.14 -3.39 -11.03
N MET A 53 -11.27 -2.75 -10.73
CA MET A 53 -11.29 -1.41 -10.13
C MET A 53 -10.55 -1.38 -8.80
N ARG A 54 -10.71 -2.42 -7.97
CA ARG A 54 -9.97 -2.53 -6.71
C ARG A 54 -8.46 -2.71 -6.93
N ARG A 55 -8.06 -3.49 -7.93
CA ARG A 55 -6.65 -3.63 -8.33
C ARG A 55 -6.06 -2.30 -8.79
N ASP A 56 -6.79 -1.55 -9.62
CA ASP A 56 -6.36 -0.23 -10.11
C ASP A 56 -6.19 0.77 -8.95
N ALA A 57 -7.09 0.74 -7.97
CA ALA A 57 -6.95 1.55 -6.75
C ALA A 57 -5.69 1.15 -5.94
N ALA A 58 -5.40 -0.15 -5.82
CA ALA A 58 -4.20 -0.63 -5.15
C ALA A 58 -2.91 -0.19 -5.87
N TYR A 59 -2.90 -0.19 -7.22
CA TYR A 59 -1.77 0.35 -7.99
C TYR A 59 -1.57 1.85 -7.76
N LYS A 60 -2.64 2.66 -7.75
CA LYS A 60 -2.54 4.10 -7.46
C LYS A 60 -1.98 4.36 -6.07
N ALA A 61 -2.43 3.60 -5.06
CA ALA A 61 -1.89 3.70 -3.71
C ALA A 61 -0.40 3.32 -3.69
N LEU A 62 -0.02 2.23 -4.37
CA LEU A 62 1.36 1.77 -4.44
C LEU A 62 2.27 2.80 -5.12
N GLU A 63 1.82 3.41 -6.21
CA GLU A 63 2.54 4.48 -6.90
C GLU A 63 2.85 5.64 -5.94
N ARG A 64 1.85 6.11 -5.17
CA ARG A 64 2.05 7.17 -4.17
C ARG A 64 3.04 6.77 -3.08
N VAL A 65 2.99 5.52 -2.60
CA VAL A 65 3.97 5.02 -1.63
C VAL A 65 5.38 5.07 -2.22
N LEU A 66 5.55 4.64 -3.47
CA LEU A 66 6.84 4.70 -4.15
C LEU A 66 7.31 6.14 -4.36
N GLU A 67 6.43 7.09 -4.67
CA GLU A 67 6.75 8.51 -4.73
C GLU A 67 7.26 9.04 -3.38
N PHE A 68 6.61 8.68 -2.27
CA PHE A 68 7.09 9.04 -0.92
C PHE A 68 8.47 8.46 -0.64
N ILE A 69 8.72 7.19 -0.99
CA ILE A 69 10.02 6.54 -0.83
C ILE A 69 11.08 7.26 -1.66
N LEU A 70 10.79 7.60 -2.92
CA LEU A 70 11.70 8.33 -3.80
C LEU A 70 12.00 9.73 -3.29
N ASN A 71 10.99 10.45 -2.79
CA ASN A 71 11.15 11.77 -2.16
C ASN A 71 12.02 11.68 -0.89
N ASP A 72 11.81 10.67 -0.05
CA ASP A 72 12.63 10.41 1.13
C ASP A 72 14.09 10.10 0.75
N ILE A 73 14.33 9.36 -0.34
CA ILE A 73 15.69 9.10 -0.85
C ILE A 73 16.31 10.39 -1.41
N ARG A 74 15.56 11.18 -2.18
CA ARG A 74 16.05 12.42 -2.80
C ARG A 74 16.39 13.50 -1.78
N ASN A 75 15.56 13.65 -0.74
CA ASN A 75 15.78 14.61 0.35
C ASN A 75 16.98 14.25 1.24
N ARG A 76 17.60 13.07 1.05
CA ARG A 76 18.86 12.67 1.72
C ARG A 76 20.12 13.12 0.96
N THR A 77 20.00 13.76 -0.20
CA THR A 77 21.15 14.37 -0.89
C THR A 77 21.70 15.51 -0.01
N PRO A 78 23.00 15.58 0.30
CA PRO A 78 23.48 16.17 1.54
C PRO A 78 23.40 17.69 1.51
N ALA A 79 22.33 18.25 2.06
CA ALA A 79 22.39 19.57 2.66
C ALA A 79 22.94 19.37 4.07
N THR A 80 24.20 19.74 4.26
CA THR A 80 24.81 20.04 5.56
C THR A 80 23.84 20.77 6.46
N SER A 81 23.34 20.12 7.50
CA SER A 81 22.99 20.74 8.78
C SER A 81 22.39 19.69 9.72
N ASP A 82 22.96 19.62 10.91
CA ASP A 82 22.50 18.84 12.04
C ASP A 82 21.05 19.15 12.40
N SER A 83 20.19 18.12 12.40
CA SER A 83 19.14 17.96 13.40
C SER A 83 18.70 16.51 13.44
N VAL A 84 19.11 15.79 14.48
CA VAL A 84 18.74 14.39 14.70
C VAL A 84 17.31 14.35 15.22
N SER A 85 16.34 14.25 14.31
CA SER A 85 14.97 13.84 14.66
C SER A 85 14.90 12.32 14.61
N SER A 86 15.30 11.70 15.70
CA SER A 86 15.08 10.27 15.97
C SER A 86 13.58 10.03 16.22
N SER A 87 12.77 9.92 15.17
CA SER A 87 11.43 9.37 15.32
C SER A 87 11.57 7.85 15.43
N THR A 88 11.62 7.36 16.66
CA THR A 88 11.67 5.94 17.07
C THR A 88 10.33 5.23 16.87
N ASP A 89 9.50 5.69 15.94
CA ASP A 89 8.19 5.10 15.69
C ASP A 89 8.37 3.97 14.66
N PRO A 90 8.02 2.71 14.97
CA PRO A 90 8.11 1.63 14.00
C PRO A 90 7.09 1.77 12.86
N PHE A 91 6.10 2.66 13.00
CA PHE A 91 5.00 2.85 12.05
C PHE A 91 5.17 4.11 11.19
N LEU A 92 4.54 4.10 10.02
CA LEU A 92 4.38 5.30 9.20
C LEU A 92 3.49 6.31 9.93
N SER A 93 3.79 7.59 9.76
CA SER A 93 2.90 8.64 10.27
C SER A 93 1.55 8.58 9.57
N GLU A 94 0.48 8.80 10.34
CA GLU A 94 -0.90 8.84 9.85
C GLU A 94 -1.07 9.77 8.64
N GLU A 95 -0.36 10.91 8.62
CA GLU A 95 -0.39 11.86 7.50
C GLU A 95 0.07 11.24 6.16
N ILE A 96 1.02 10.31 6.19
CA ILE A 96 1.48 9.60 4.98
C ILE A 96 0.41 8.59 4.56
N ILE A 97 -0.17 7.86 5.51
CA ILE A 97 -1.25 6.90 5.24
C ILE A 97 -2.44 7.62 4.62
N ASP A 98 -2.87 8.74 5.20
CA ASP A 98 -3.94 9.59 4.67
C ASP A 98 -3.66 10.00 3.23
N ARG A 99 -2.44 10.44 2.90
CA ARG A 99 -2.07 10.85 1.53
C ARG A 99 -1.99 9.69 0.55
N VAL A 100 -1.51 8.52 0.98
CA VAL A 100 -1.47 7.31 0.15
C VAL A 100 -2.88 6.92 -0.27
N PHE A 101 -3.83 6.98 0.66
CA PHE A 101 -5.22 6.58 0.44
C PHE A 101 -6.17 7.75 0.13
N ASP A 102 -5.65 8.95 -0.16
CA ASP A 102 -6.48 10.12 -0.46
C ASP A 102 -7.21 9.97 -1.80
N GLY A 103 -8.55 10.06 -1.80
CA GLY A 103 -9.33 10.04 -3.04
C GLY A 103 -10.65 9.30 -2.94
N ASP A 104 -10.88 8.41 -3.91
CA ASP A 104 -12.15 7.73 -4.10
C ASP A 104 -12.47 6.71 -2.99
N ASP A 105 -13.71 6.24 -2.97
CA ASP A 105 -14.19 5.32 -1.91
C ASP A 105 -13.48 3.96 -1.95
N LEU A 106 -12.87 3.58 -3.08
CA LEU A 106 -12.06 2.37 -3.19
C LEU A 106 -10.75 2.51 -2.42
N LEU A 107 -10.10 3.66 -2.49
CA LEU A 107 -8.91 3.95 -1.69
C LEU A 107 -9.23 3.99 -0.19
N LYS A 108 -10.39 4.54 0.19
CA LYS A 108 -10.86 4.52 1.60
C LYS A 108 -11.12 3.10 2.09
N ASP A 109 -11.75 2.25 1.27
CA ASP A 109 -11.96 0.83 1.60
C ASP A 109 -10.62 0.09 1.74
N LEU A 110 -9.63 0.38 0.89
CA LEU A 110 -8.29 -0.17 1.01
C LEU A 110 -7.58 0.29 2.30
N ARG A 111 -7.74 1.55 2.70
CA ARG A 111 -7.22 2.06 3.98
C ARG A 111 -7.81 1.28 5.16
N ALA A 112 -9.13 1.15 5.21
CA ALA A 112 -9.80 0.42 6.30
C ALA A 112 -9.31 -1.04 6.39
N LYS A 113 -9.06 -1.69 5.24
CA LYS A 113 -8.49 -3.04 5.19
C LYS A 113 -7.03 -3.09 5.63
N TYR A 114 -6.25 -2.08 5.28
CA TYR A 114 -4.88 -1.96 5.76
C TYR A 114 -4.85 -1.79 7.28
N GLU A 115 -5.64 -0.88 7.84
CA GLU A 115 -5.77 -0.68 9.28
C GLU A 115 -6.21 -1.96 10.00
N ALA A 116 -7.19 -2.69 9.46
CA ALA A 116 -7.61 -3.98 9.99
C ALA A 116 -6.45 -5.01 9.97
N SER A 117 -5.67 -5.07 8.88
CA SER A 117 -4.53 -5.98 8.79
C SER A 117 -3.44 -5.66 9.83
N LEU A 118 -3.22 -4.39 10.17
CA LEU A 118 -2.26 -4.00 11.20
C LEU A 118 -2.67 -4.47 12.60
N VAL A 119 -3.97 -4.56 12.89
CA VAL A 119 -4.47 -5.09 14.17
C VAL A 119 -4.25 -6.60 14.27
N GLU A 120 -4.39 -7.34 13.17
CA GLU A 120 -4.19 -8.80 13.15
C GLU A 120 -2.72 -9.23 13.32
N PHE A 121 -1.77 -8.41 12.86
CA PHE A 121 -0.33 -8.66 13.06
C PHE A 121 0.23 -8.13 14.40
N GLY A 122 -0.61 -7.49 15.23
CA GLY A 122 -0.24 -6.87 16.50
C GLY A 122 -0.55 -7.68 17.77
N ALA A 123 -0.78 -9.00 17.66
CA ALA A 123 -1.05 -9.91 18.78
C ALA A 123 0.13 -10.82 19.13
#